data_AF-A0A935K713-F1
#
_entry.id   AF-A0A935K713-F1
#
_cell.length_a   1.000
_cell.length_b   1.000
_cell.length_c   1.000
_cell.angle_alpha   90.00
_cell.angle_beta   90.00
_cell.angle_gamma   90.00
#
_symmetry.space_group_name_H-M   'P 1'
#
loop_
_entity.id
_entity.type
_entity.pdbx_description
1 polymer ?
#
loop_
_entity_poly.entity_id
_entity_poly.type
_entity_poly.pdbx_seq_one_letter_code
_entity_poly.pdbx_strand_id
1 'polypeptide(L)'
;MLYPNDEVEQENICTYLDYQTQKLDKLISKKKDQIEKLKELRQIEINNAVTKGFKSKRKLKDSKVEWLGKIPEHWKVKRIKTSSIFIQTGSLHLLEVMSTMMVRLDGLLL
;
A
#
# COMPACT_ATOMS: atom_id res chain seq x y z
N MET A 1 -25.65 -14.00 41.38
CA MET A 1 -25.51 -13.76 39.93
C MET A 1 -26.61 -14.54 39.24
N LEU A 2 -27.52 -13.88 38.53
CA LEU A 2 -28.63 -14.51 37.81
C LEU A 2 -28.13 -14.90 36.41
N TYR A 3 -27.61 -16.12 36.28
CA TYR A 3 -27.46 -16.75 34.99
C TYR A 3 -28.63 -17.71 34.78
N PRO A 4 -29.05 -17.97 33.53
CA PRO A 4 -30.08 -18.97 33.25
C PRO A 4 -29.62 -20.31 33.83
N ASN A 5 -30.35 -20.94 34.74
CA ASN A 5 -29.89 -22.19 35.37
C ASN A 5 -30.04 -23.43 34.44
N ASP A 6 -30.61 -23.25 33.25
CA ASP A 6 -30.82 -24.30 32.27
C ASP A 6 -29.60 -24.42 31.35
N GLU A 7 -28.88 -25.54 31.45
CA GLU A 7 -27.68 -25.80 30.63
C GLU A 7 -27.99 -25.82 29.12
N VAL A 8 -29.19 -26.27 28.74
CA VAL A 8 -29.59 -26.36 27.32
C VAL A 8 -29.86 -24.97 26.76
N GLU A 9 -30.48 -24.09 27.55
CA GLU A 9 -30.66 -22.68 27.17
C GLU A 9 -29.31 -21.98 26.99
N GLN A 10 -28.37 -22.19 27.92
CA GLN A 10 -27.01 -21.62 27.81
C GLN A 10 -26.28 -22.12 26.56
N GLU A 11 -26.33 -23.43 26.27
CA GLU A 11 -25.68 -24.01 25.09
C GLU A 11 -26.23 -23.44 23.79
N ASN A 12 -27.55 -23.26 23.72
CA ASN A 12 -28.21 -22.64 22.56
C ASN A 12 -27.80 -21.18 22.38
N ILE A 13 -27.70 -20.41 23.47
CA ILE A 13 -27.24 -19.01 23.43
C ILE A 13 -25.78 -18.94 22.96
N CYS A 14 -24.90 -19.77 23.51
CA CYS A 14 -23.50 -19.85 23.08
C CYS A 14 -23.38 -20.20 21.60
N THR A 15 -24.07 -21.24 21.15
CA THR A 15 -24.05 -21.69 19.75
C THR A 15 -24.51 -20.58 18.79
N TYR A 16 -25.58 -19.87 19.15
CA TYR A 16 -26.05 -18.75 18.36
C TYR A 16 -25.04 -17.60 18.31
N LEU A 17 -24.47 -17.20 19.46
CA LEU A 17 -23.48 -16.12 19.53
C LEU A 17 -22.21 -16.47 18.77
N ASP A 18 -21.73 -17.71 18.87
CA ASP A 18 -20.57 -18.19 18.11
C ASP A 18 -20.83 -18.11 16.61
N TYR A 19 -22.01 -18.54 16.15
CA TYR A 19 -22.39 -18.46 14.75
C TYR A 19 -22.43 -17.00 14.24
N GLN A 20 -23.05 -16.08 15.01
CA GLN A 20 -23.09 -14.67 14.65
C GLN A 20 -21.68 -14.04 14.64
N THR A 21 -20.85 -14.39 15.62
CA THR A 21 -19.50 -13.86 15.76
C THR A 21 -18.60 -14.35 14.62
N GLN A 22 -18.67 -15.64 14.27
CA GLN A 22 -17.97 -16.19 13.09
C GLN A 22 -18.37 -15.50 11.79
N LYS A 23 -19.64 -15.10 11.64
CA LYS A 23 -20.09 -14.35 10.46
C LYS A 23 -19.43 -12.96 10.41
N LEU A 24 -19.33 -12.28 11.54
CA LEU A 24 -18.63 -10.98 11.65
C LEU A 24 -17.14 -11.13 11.38
N ASP A 25 -16.48 -12.15 11.93
CA ASP A 25 -15.05 -12.39 11.72
C ASP A 25 -14.72 -12.62 10.25
N LYS A 26 -15.56 -13.38 9.54
CA LYS A 26 -15.43 -13.58 8.08
C LYS A 26 -15.50 -12.25 7.31
N LEU A 27 -16.40 -11.35 7.70
CA LEU A 27 -16.53 -10.04 7.07
C LEU A 27 -15.34 -9.12 7.38
N ILE A 28 -14.87 -9.11 8.63
CA ILE A 28 -13.70 -8.36 9.06
C ILE A 28 -12.46 -8.83 8.30
N SER A 29 -12.26 -10.14 8.20
CA SER A 29 -11.15 -10.74 7.45
C SER A 29 -11.16 -10.29 5.99
N LYS A 30 -12.30 -10.43 5.30
CA LYS A 30 -12.45 -9.96 3.90
C LYS A 30 -12.17 -8.47 3.74
N LYS A 31 -12.58 -7.62 4.69
CA LYS A 31 -12.32 -6.19 4.64
C LYS A 31 -10.84 -5.86 4.83
N LYS A 32 -10.15 -6.57 5.74
CA LYS A 32 -8.70 -6.45 5.92
C LYS A 32 -7.95 -6.83 4.64
N ASP A 33 -8.33 -7.94 4.00
CA ASP A 33 -7.74 -8.35 2.71
C ASP A 33 -7.94 -7.30 1.61
N GLN A 34 -9.12 -6.69 1.54
CA GLN A 34 -9.40 -5.60 0.58
C GLN A 34 -8.51 -4.38 0.84
N ILE A 35 -8.34 -4.00 2.10
CA ILE A 35 -7.47 -2.87 2.47
C ILE A 35 -6.02 -3.15 2.05
N GLU A 36 -5.53 -4.36 2.28
CA GLU A 36 -4.15 -4.70 1.94
C GLU A 36 -3.89 -4.65 0.44
N LYS A 37 -4.79 -5.25 -0.36
CA LYS A 37 -4.73 -5.16 -1.83
C LYS A 37 -4.76 -3.71 -2.34
N LEU A 38 -5.57 -2.85 -1.71
CA LEU A 38 -5.64 -1.44 -2.09
C LEU A 38 -4.33 -0.68 -1.75
N LYS A 39 -3.66 -1.02 -0.66
CA LYS A 39 -2.34 -0.45 -0.33
C LYS A 39 -1.28 -0.87 -1.36
N GLU A 40 -1.27 -2.14 -1.75
CA GLU A 40 -0.37 -2.65 -2.80
C GLU A 40 -0.61 -1.95 -4.14
N LEU A 41 -1.88 -1.85 -4.58
CA LEU A 41 -2.23 -1.13 -5.80
C LEU A 41 -1.86 0.35 -5.75
N ARG A 42 -2.09 1.01 -4.61
CA ARG A 42 -1.69 2.41 -4.42
C ARG A 42 -0.19 2.59 -4.57
N GLN A 43 0.61 1.68 -4.02
CA GLN A 43 2.08 1.71 -4.12
C GLN A 43 2.54 1.58 -5.57
N ILE A 44 1.93 0.66 -6.33
CA ILE A 44 2.21 0.46 -7.76
C ILE A 44 1.85 1.72 -8.57
N GLU A 45 0.68 2.31 -8.30
CA GLU A 45 0.21 3.50 -9.02
C GLU A 45 1.09 4.72 -8.74
N ILE A 46 1.54 4.90 -7.49
CA ILE A 46 2.52 5.95 -7.14
C ILE A 46 3.82 5.73 -7.90
N ASN A 47 4.35 4.49 -7.90
CA ASN A 47 5.60 4.18 -8.60
C ASN A 47 5.48 4.47 -10.10
N ASN A 48 4.40 4.01 -10.74
CA ASN A 48 4.12 4.29 -12.14
C ASN A 48 3.98 5.80 -12.41
N ALA A 49 3.28 6.54 -11.55
CA ALA A 49 3.12 7.98 -11.71
C ALA A 49 4.45 8.73 -11.56
N VAL A 50 5.31 8.31 -10.63
CA VAL A 50 6.62 8.92 -10.38
C VAL A 50 7.65 8.57 -11.47
N THR A 51 7.58 7.39 -12.08
CA THR A 51 8.55 6.95 -13.11
C THR A 51 8.09 7.24 -14.54
N LYS A 52 6.79 7.07 -14.84
CA LYS A 52 6.21 7.14 -16.20
C LYS A 52 5.22 8.29 -16.38
N GLY A 53 4.85 8.98 -15.30
CA GLY A 53 3.88 10.08 -15.31
C GLY A 53 2.42 9.62 -15.23
N PHE A 54 1.54 10.50 -14.73
CA PHE A 54 0.10 10.25 -14.63
C PHE A 54 -0.55 10.15 -16.03
N LYS A 55 -1.20 9.01 -16.32
CA LYS A 55 -1.80 8.64 -17.63
C LYS A 55 -0.78 8.58 -18.78
N SER A 56 -0.01 7.49 -18.85
CA SER A 56 1.11 7.31 -19.79
C SER A 56 0.66 6.86 -21.20
N LYS A 57 0.25 7.82 -22.06
CA LYS A 57 0.25 7.66 -23.53
C LYS A 57 1.30 8.56 -24.18
N ARG A 58 2.53 8.58 -23.65
CA ARG A 58 3.56 9.57 -24.05
C ARG A 58 4.85 8.85 -24.44
N LYS A 59 5.63 9.48 -25.34
CA LYS A 59 6.94 8.98 -25.76
C LYS A 59 7.88 8.90 -24.56
N LEU A 60 8.59 7.77 -24.46
CA LEU A 60 9.55 7.48 -23.41
C LEU A 60 10.97 7.54 -23.99
N LYS A 61 11.92 8.07 -23.21
CA LYS A 61 13.35 8.05 -23.48
C LYS A 61 14.08 7.25 -22.40
N ASP A 62 15.26 6.74 -22.72
CA ASP A 62 16.12 6.13 -21.70
C ASP A 62 16.65 7.19 -20.72
N SER A 63 16.62 6.89 -19.42
CA SER A 63 17.08 7.80 -18.38
C SER A 63 18.60 7.84 -18.26
N LYS A 64 19.33 6.87 -18.82
CA LYS A 64 20.78 6.67 -18.61
C LYS A 64 21.17 6.47 -17.13
N VAL A 65 20.19 6.12 -16.30
CA VAL A 65 20.36 5.79 -14.88
C VAL A 65 19.92 4.33 -14.75
N GLU A 66 20.86 3.47 -14.37
CA GLU A 66 20.73 2.00 -14.43
C GLU A 66 19.45 1.48 -13.76
N TRP A 67 19.10 2.01 -12.59
CA TRP A 67 17.93 1.56 -11.81
C TRP A 67 16.60 2.24 -12.19
N LEU A 68 16.61 3.31 -13.01
CA LEU A 68 15.40 4.11 -13.31
C LEU A 68 14.71 3.73 -14.63
N GLY A 69 15.47 3.18 -15.59
CA GLY A 69 14.95 2.75 -16.89
C GLY A 69 14.39 3.89 -17.75
N LYS A 70 13.20 3.69 -18.34
CA LYS A 70 12.60 4.61 -19.32
C LYS A 70 11.69 5.65 -18.65
N ILE A 71 11.89 6.92 -18.99
CA ILE A 71 11.16 8.08 -18.45
C ILE A 71 10.50 8.89 -19.58
N PRO A 72 9.53 9.79 -19.29
CA PRO A 72 8.95 10.65 -20.32
C PRO A 72 9.97 11.56 -21.01
N GLU A 73 9.87 11.68 -22.33
CA GLU A 73 10.86 12.39 -23.15
C GLU A 73 11.04 13.86 -22.75
N HIS A 74 9.96 14.53 -22.37
CA HIS A 74 9.92 15.94 -21.98
C HIS A 74 10.46 16.22 -20.56
N TRP A 75 10.73 15.20 -19.74
CA TRP A 75 11.27 15.39 -18.39
C TRP A 75 12.73 15.82 -18.43
N LYS A 76 13.09 16.81 -17.60
CA LYS A 76 14.44 17.36 -17.48
C LYS A 76 14.93 17.16 -16.04
N VAL A 77 16.19 16.74 -15.90
CA VAL A 77 16.85 16.65 -14.59
C VAL A 77 17.18 18.06 -14.11
N LYS A 78 16.74 18.42 -12.90
CA LYS A 78 17.05 19.69 -12.23
C LYS A 78 17.56 19.43 -10.83
N ARG A 79 18.47 20.28 -10.34
CA ARG A 79 18.94 20.21 -8.95
C ARG A 79 17.86 20.73 -8.01
N ILE A 80 17.56 20.00 -6.93
CA ILE A 80 16.50 20.37 -5.96
C ILE A 80 16.70 21.80 -5.43
N LYS A 81 17.95 22.19 -5.13
CA LYS A 81 18.31 23.55 -4.69
C LYS A 81 17.81 24.67 -5.62
N THR A 82 17.63 24.38 -6.91
CA THR A 82 17.17 25.37 -7.90
C THR A 82 15.65 25.47 -8.00
N SER A 83 14.92 24.52 -7.40
CA SER A 83 13.45 24.43 -7.50
C SER A 83 12.76 24.54 -6.14
N SER A 84 13.50 24.43 -5.04
CA SER A 84 12.99 24.62 -3.68
C SER A 84 13.70 25.75 -2.96
N ILE A 85 12.93 26.54 -2.22
CA ILE A 85 13.41 27.65 -1.39
C ILE A 85 13.70 27.16 0.05
N PHE A 86 13.14 26.00 0.44
CA PHE A 86 13.27 25.44 1.77
C PHE A 86 13.23 23.91 1.70
N ILE A 87 14.15 23.24 2.40
CA ILE A 87 14.15 21.78 2.54
C ILE A 87 14.14 21.48 4.03
N GLN A 88 12.98 21.09 4.55
CA GLN A 88 12.89 20.44 5.84
C GLN A 88 12.89 18.94 5.60
N THR A 89 13.64 18.20 6.41
CA THR A 89 13.54 16.74 6.48
C THR A 89 12.12 16.39 6.92
N GLY A 90 11.28 16.03 5.97
CA GLY A 90 9.93 15.54 6.22
C GLY A 90 9.97 14.20 6.94
N SER A 91 8.89 13.89 7.66
CA SER A 91 8.69 12.67 8.44
C SER A 91 9.23 11.41 7.75
N LEU A 92 10.02 10.64 8.51
CA LEU A 92 10.74 9.42 8.10
C LEU A 92 9.86 8.38 7.40
N HIS A 93 8.53 8.47 7.54
CA HIS A 93 7.59 7.51 6.96
C HIS A 93 7.61 7.46 5.42
N LEU A 94 7.82 8.59 4.73
CA LEU A 94 7.95 8.58 3.27
C LEU A 94 9.34 8.14 2.81
N LEU A 95 10.38 8.37 3.62
CA LEU A 95 11.72 7.87 3.36
C LEU A 95 11.80 6.35 3.54
N GLU A 96 11.07 5.77 4.49
CA GLU A 96 10.91 4.31 4.59
C GLU A 96 10.23 3.74 3.35
N VAL A 97 9.17 4.40 2.84
CA VAL A 97 8.49 3.97 1.61
C VAL A 97 9.40 4.11 0.40
N MET A 98 10.15 5.20 0.26
CA MET A 98 11.12 5.38 -0.84
C MET A 98 12.33 4.45 -0.71
N SER A 99 12.82 4.20 0.51
CA SER A 99 13.90 3.23 0.80
C SER A 99 13.44 1.80 0.53
N THR A 100 12.21 1.44 0.90
CA THR A 100 11.61 0.13 0.60
C THR A 100 11.35 -0.05 -0.89
N MET A 101 10.97 1.03 -1.61
CA MET A 101 10.92 1.03 -3.08
C MET A 101 12.33 0.88 -3.71
N MET A 102 13.38 1.38 -3.04
CA MET A 102 14.78 1.24 -3.45
C MET A 102 15.29 -0.19 -3.24
N VAL A 103 14.98 -0.82 -2.10
CA VAL A 103 15.43 -2.18 -1.75
C VAL A 103 14.70 -3.28 -2.53
N ARG A 104 13.44 -3.07 -2.96
CA ARG A 104 12.69 -4.11 -3.70
C ARG A 104 13.00 -4.20 -5.19
N LEU A 105 13.78 -3.29 -5.78
CA LEU A 105 14.17 -3.38 -7.18
C LEU A 105 15.42 -4.25 -7.41
N ASP A 106 16.26 -4.45 -6.39
CA ASP A 106 17.42 -5.35 -6.48
C ASP A 106 17.03 -6.84 -6.34
N GLY A 107 15.83 -7.13 -5.80
CA GLY A 107 15.32 -8.49 -5.56
C GLY A 107 14.33 -9.02 -6.61
N LEU A 108 14.09 -8.30 -7.71
CA LEU A 108 13.24 -8.75 -8.83
C LEU A 108 14.02 -8.95 -10.13
N LEU A 109 15.34 -9.04 -10.03
CA LEU A 109 16.26 -9.46 -11.09
C LEU A 109 17.09 -10.70 -10.67
N LEU A 110 16.45 -11.64 -9.97
CA LEU A 110 16.73 -13.09 -9.99
C LEU A 110 15.40 -13.84 -9.80
#